data_AF-A0A3R7IYG0-F1
#
_entry.id   AF-A0A3R7IYG0-F1
#
_cell.length_a   1.000
_cell.length_b   1.000
_cell.length_c   1.000
_cell.angle_alpha   90.00
_cell.angle_beta   90.00
_cell.angle_gamma   90.00
#
_symmetry.space_group_name_H-M   'P 1'
#
loop_
_entity.id
_entity.type
_entity.pdbx_description
1 polymer ?
#
loop_
_entity_poly.entity_id
_entity_poly.type
_entity_poly.pdbx_seq_one_letter_code
_entity_poly.pdbx_strand_id
1 'polypeptide(L)'
;MGSRSGNITVQYAGPFSTFAGITAQLDFTDVDASEITAFDGNCTGEVTKYKWHIHVKWPNDGDSESFEKCALSVTGNHYDPLKACGPNSEFVGTDDCLLKTPEYDCNPNDYSWDPLVCEKGDLAGKLGDFELDENKQVYGEWYDPNYPLPEENTPEWNIILHAVCGKATPRIACAVGKLGY
;
A
#
# COMPACT_ATOMS: atom_id res chain seq x y z
N MET A 1 20.24 5.83 9.39
CA MET A 1 19.06 5.76 8.52
C MET A 1 17.99 5.10 9.34
N GLY A 2 16.97 5.88 9.72
CA GLY A 2 15.98 5.52 10.73
C GLY A 2 15.24 4.24 10.39
N SER A 3 15.34 3.22 11.25
CA SER A 3 14.70 1.93 10.99
C SER A 3 13.20 2.04 11.18
N ARG A 4 12.44 1.90 10.10
CA ARG A 4 11.05 1.45 10.16
C ARG A 4 11.08 -0.04 10.41
N SER A 5 10.57 -0.46 11.55
CA SER A 5 10.57 -1.88 11.92
C SER A 5 9.16 -2.34 12.17
N GLY A 6 8.89 -3.61 11.90
CA GLY A 6 7.56 -4.17 12.07
C GLY A 6 7.20 -5.16 10.99
N ASN A 7 5.96 -5.63 11.06
CA ASN A 7 5.40 -6.56 10.10
C ASN A 7 3.95 -6.21 9.77
N ILE A 8 3.56 -6.54 8.55
CA ILE A 8 2.17 -6.67 8.14
C ILE A 8 1.98 -8.16 7.86
N THR A 9 1.06 -8.78 8.58
CA THR A 9 0.74 -10.20 8.42
C THR A 9 -0.62 -10.31 7.75
N VAL A 10 -0.70 -11.16 6.71
CA VAL A 10 -1.94 -11.45 6.00
C VAL A 10 -2.29 -12.91 6.20
N GLN A 11 -3.50 -13.16 6.69
CA GLN A 11 -4.05 -14.48 6.90
C GLN A 11 -5.27 -14.70 6.02
N TYR A 12 -5.13 -15.57 5.03
CA TYR A 12 -6.23 -15.99 4.18
C TYR A 12 -7.22 -16.88 4.93
N ALA A 13 -8.53 -16.70 4.67
CA ALA A 13 -9.56 -17.62 5.18
C ALA A 13 -9.50 -19.02 4.54
N GLY A 14 -8.77 -19.18 3.44
CA GLY A 14 -8.54 -20.45 2.76
C GLY A 14 -7.68 -20.29 1.50
N PRO A 15 -7.23 -21.41 0.89
CA PRO A 15 -6.28 -21.40 -0.24
C PRO A 15 -6.82 -20.76 -1.53
N PHE A 16 -8.13 -20.56 -1.64
CA PHE A 16 -8.80 -19.94 -2.79
C PHE A 16 -9.69 -18.75 -2.38
N SER A 17 -9.45 -18.20 -1.19
CA SER A 17 -10.26 -17.13 -0.63
C SER A 17 -9.64 -15.78 -0.95
N THR A 18 -10.45 -14.83 -1.45
CA THR A 18 -10.10 -13.40 -1.47
C THR A 18 -10.30 -12.74 -0.11
N PHE A 19 -11.04 -13.38 0.80
CA PHE A 19 -11.16 -12.89 2.17
C PHE A 19 -9.85 -13.14 2.93
N ALA A 20 -9.27 -12.06 3.46
CA ALA A 20 -8.07 -12.09 4.28
C ALA A 20 -8.23 -11.21 5.53
N GLY A 21 -7.73 -11.70 6.66
CA GLY A 21 -7.43 -10.87 7.83
C GLY A 21 -6.03 -10.28 7.70
N ILE A 22 -5.88 -9.00 8.03
CA ILE A 22 -4.62 -8.27 7.96
C ILE A 22 -4.33 -7.70 9.33
N THR A 23 -3.15 -7.99 9.88
CA THR A 23 -2.68 -7.36 11.13
C THR A 23 -1.40 -6.59 10.87
N ALA A 24 -1.29 -5.38 11.43
CA ALA A 24 -0.08 -4.58 11.35
C ALA A 24 0.45 -4.26 12.75
N GLN A 25 1.76 -4.40 12.91
CA GLN A 25 2.54 -3.91 14.04
C GLN A 25 3.75 -3.19 13.47
N LEU A 26 3.69 -1.86 13.39
CA LEU A 26 4.72 -1.03 12.76
C LEU A 26 5.19 0.06 13.72
N ASP A 27 6.50 0.29 13.73
CA ASP A 27 7.14 1.31 14.54
C ASP A 27 7.79 2.38 13.64
N PHE A 28 7.37 3.63 13.83
CA PHE A 28 7.87 4.80 13.13
C PHE A 28 8.62 5.78 14.05
N THR A 29 8.98 5.40 15.29
CA THR A 29 9.67 6.29 16.23
C THR A 29 10.97 6.86 15.67
N ASP A 30 11.70 6.05 14.90
CA ASP A 30 12.99 6.40 14.31
C ASP A 30 12.86 7.06 12.93
N VAL A 31 11.64 7.29 12.43
CA VAL A 31 11.44 7.94 11.14
C VAL A 31 11.68 9.42 11.25
N ASP A 32 12.70 9.88 10.54
CA ASP A 32 13.08 11.28 10.49
C ASP A 32 12.24 12.03 9.45
N ALA A 33 11.40 12.96 9.92
CA ALA A 33 10.60 13.83 9.05
C ALA A 33 11.48 14.70 8.14
N SER A 34 12.71 15.02 8.55
CA SER A 34 13.66 15.77 7.73
C SER A 34 14.23 14.92 6.58
N GLU A 35 14.42 13.62 6.76
CA GLU A 35 14.78 12.71 5.66
C GLU A 35 13.62 12.61 4.64
N ILE A 36 12.37 12.56 5.10
CA ILE A 36 11.20 12.57 4.21
C ILE A 36 11.10 13.90 3.45
N THR A 37 11.26 15.04 4.14
CA THR A 37 11.24 16.37 3.50
C THR A 37 12.40 16.53 2.50
N ALA A 38 13.57 15.97 2.81
CA ALA A 38 14.72 16.02 1.90
C ALA A 38 14.49 15.17 0.64
N PHE A 39 13.79 14.03 0.77
CA PHE A 39 13.42 13.18 -0.36
C PHE A 39 12.31 13.79 -1.22
N ASP A 40 11.26 14.33 -0.59
CA ASP A 40 10.19 15.07 -1.26
C ASP A 40 9.95 16.40 -0.56
N GLY A 41 10.44 17.49 -1.16
CA GLY A 41 10.32 18.83 -0.63
C GLY A 41 8.89 19.35 -0.49
N ASN A 42 7.90 18.66 -1.07
CA ASN A 42 6.48 18.97 -0.85
C ASN A 42 5.92 18.28 0.39
N CYS A 43 6.62 17.27 0.92
CA CYS A 43 6.24 16.55 2.13
C CYS A 43 6.74 17.30 3.35
N THR A 44 6.10 18.43 3.64
CA THR A 44 6.45 19.28 4.79
C THR A 44 5.50 19.03 5.97
N GLY A 45 6.04 19.09 7.18
CA GLY A 45 5.26 18.98 8.41
C GLY A 45 5.34 17.60 9.06
N GLU A 46 4.55 17.41 10.09
CA GLU A 46 4.49 16.14 10.80
C GLU A 46 3.69 15.10 10.01
N VAL A 47 4.27 13.91 9.85
CA VAL A 47 3.60 12.76 9.26
C VAL A 47 2.87 12.01 10.35
N THR A 48 1.55 12.09 10.37
CA THR A 48 0.71 11.40 11.36
C THR A 48 0.10 10.11 10.84
N LYS A 49 0.24 9.83 9.54
CA LYS A 49 -0.36 8.66 8.91
C LYS A 49 0.31 8.24 7.61
N TYR A 50 0.07 6.99 7.23
CA TYR A 50 0.65 6.37 6.05
C TYR A 50 -0.40 5.69 5.19
N LYS A 51 -0.36 5.93 3.88
CA LYS A 51 -1.07 5.06 2.92
C LYS A 51 -0.27 3.80 2.68
N TRP A 52 -0.95 2.74 2.29
CA TRP A 52 -0.37 1.42 2.11
C TRP A 52 -1.05 0.73 0.94
N HIS A 53 -0.25 0.21 0.01
CA HIS A 53 -0.75 -0.37 -1.24
C HIS A 53 0.11 -1.55 -1.69
N ILE A 54 -0.47 -2.46 -2.47
CA ILE A 54 0.25 -3.55 -3.14
C ILE A 54 0.66 -3.07 -4.53
N HIS A 55 1.96 -3.18 -4.83
CA HIS A 55 2.56 -2.82 -6.11
C HIS A 55 3.14 -4.04 -6.83
N VAL A 56 3.26 -3.93 -8.15
CA VAL A 56 3.46 -5.09 -9.03
C VAL A 56 4.91 -5.42 -9.42
N LYS A 57 5.91 -4.64 -8.95
CA LYS A 57 7.33 -4.92 -9.26
C LYS A 57 8.23 -4.91 -8.03
N TRP A 58 9.13 -5.88 -7.96
CA TRP A 58 10.18 -5.96 -6.94
C TRP A 58 11.50 -6.36 -7.61
N PRO A 59 12.37 -5.39 -7.93
CA PRO A 59 13.64 -5.67 -8.59
C PRO A 59 14.82 -5.83 -7.61
N ASN A 60 14.55 -5.85 -6.30
CA ASN A 60 15.60 -5.84 -5.27
C ASN A 60 15.86 -7.25 -4.73
N ASP A 61 17.11 -7.55 -4.40
CA ASP A 61 17.51 -8.84 -3.81
C ASP A 61 17.15 -8.93 -2.31
N GLY A 62 16.94 -7.78 -1.67
CA GLY A 62 16.56 -7.69 -0.26
C GLY A 62 15.05 -7.84 -0.03
N ASP A 63 14.67 -7.87 1.25
CA ASP A 63 13.27 -8.04 1.67
C ASP A 63 12.51 -6.71 1.80
N SER A 64 13.25 -5.62 2.00
CA SER A 64 12.70 -4.30 2.23
C SER A 64 13.67 -3.22 1.78
N GLU A 65 13.12 -2.10 1.35
CA GLU A 65 13.87 -0.96 0.84
C GLU A 65 13.20 0.37 1.25
N SER A 66 13.86 1.49 0.92
CA SER A 66 13.34 2.83 1.22
C SER A 66 13.53 3.85 0.09
N PHE A 67 12.69 4.89 0.10
CA PHE A 67 12.79 6.08 -0.75
C PHE A 67 12.93 5.77 -2.25
N GLU A 68 14.04 6.13 -2.89
CA GLU A 68 14.28 5.94 -4.32
C GLU A 68 14.11 4.49 -4.77
N LYS A 69 14.44 3.53 -3.90
CA LYS A 69 14.27 2.10 -4.16
C LYS A 69 12.82 1.64 -4.12
N CYS A 70 11.92 2.49 -3.60
CA CYS A 70 10.48 2.29 -3.60
C CYS A 70 9.77 3.15 -4.66
N ALA A 71 10.48 3.94 -5.46
CA ALA A 71 9.90 4.87 -6.42
C ALA A 71 9.06 4.17 -7.50
N LEU A 72 8.12 4.90 -8.10
CA LEU A 72 7.23 4.42 -9.17
C LEU A 72 7.96 3.73 -10.33
N SER A 73 9.08 4.28 -10.77
CA SER A 73 9.89 3.70 -11.85
C SER A 73 10.51 2.34 -11.48
N VAL A 74 10.64 2.03 -10.19
CA VAL A 74 11.26 0.82 -9.66
C VAL A 74 10.20 -0.23 -9.31
N THR A 75 9.18 0.16 -8.54
CA THR A 75 8.20 -0.76 -7.96
C THR A 75 6.88 -0.84 -8.73
N GLY A 76 6.70 0.01 -9.73
CA GLY A 76 5.51 0.02 -10.56
C GLY A 76 4.27 0.60 -9.86
N ASN A 77 3.14 0.37 -10.49
CA ASN A 77 1.83 0.83 -10.07
C ASN A 77 1.11 -0.19 -9.17
N HIS A 78 -0.08 0.16 -8.70
CA HIS A 78 -0.91 -0.70 -7.88
C HIS A 78 -1.33 -1.95 -8.64
N TYR A 79 -1.45 -3.04 -7.91
CA TYR A 79 -2.02 -4.27 -8.43
C TYR A 79 -3.54 -4.12 -8.65
N ASP A 80 -3.99 -4.27 -9.90
CA ASP A 80 -5.38 -4.02 -10.30
C ASP A 80 -5.85 -4.99 -11.39
N PRO A 81 -5.85 -6.31 -11.14
CA PRO A 81 -6.18 -7.32 -12.16
C PRO A 81 -7.65 -7.23 -12.61
N LEU A 82 -8.52 -6.62 -11.81
CA LEU A 82 -9.94 -6.46 -12.09
C LEU A 82 -10.28 -5.14 -12.78
N LYS A 83 -9.28 -4.28 -13.02
CA LYS A 83 -9.45 -3.01 -13.74
C LYS A 83 -10.52 -2.13 -13.11
N ALA A 84 -10.40 -1.94 -11.79
CA ALA A 84 -11.08 -0.84 -11.10
C ALA A 84 -10.57 0.51 -11.63
N CYS A 85 -9.34 0.53 -12.15
CA CYS A 85 -8.77 1.59 -12.97
C CYS A 85 -8.61 2.91 -12.23
N GLY A 86 -8.10 2.89 -11.00
CA GLY A 86 -7.71 4.12 -10.34
C GLY A 86 -6.48 4.77 -10.99
N PRO A 87 -6.13 5.99 -10.53
CA PRO A 87 -5.03 6.78 -11.11
C PRO A 87 -3.66 6.13 -10.97
N ASN A 88 -3.54 5.13 -10.08
CA ASN A 88 -2.31 4.39 -9.85
C ASN A 88 -2.43 2.92 -10.29
N SER A 89 -3.47 2.54 -11.03
CA SER A 89 -3.63 1.19 -11.59
C SER A 89 -2.45 0.82 -12.49
N GLU A 90 -2.04 -0.45 -12.49
CA GLU A 90 -1.08 -0.98 -13.46
C GLU A 90 -1.58 -0.87 -14.92
N PHE A 91 -2.89 -0.67 -15.11
CA PHE A 91 -3.54 -0.48 -16.41
C PHE A 91 -3.93 0.98 -16.69
N VAL A 92 -3.49 1.94 -15.87
CA VAL A 92 -3.79 3.37 -16.08
C VAL A 92 -3.38 3.81 -17.49
N GLY A 93 -4.25 4.56 -18.16
CA GLY A 93 -4.03 5.06 -19.52
C GLY A 93 -4.31 4.06 -20.66
N THR A 94 -4.65 2.80 -20.35
CA THR A 94 -5.19 1.85 -21.35
C THR A 94 -6.64 2.19 -21.69
N ASP A 95 -7.12 1.78 -22.87
CA ASP A 95 -8.49 2.05 -23.33
C ASP A 95 -9.55 1.61 -22.31
N ASP A 96 -9.34 0.49 -21.62
CA ASP A 96 -10.25 -0.03 -20.59
C ASP A 96 -10.33 0.88 -19.34
N CYS A 97 -9.27 1.65 -19.07
CA CYS A 97 -9.16 2.50 -17.89
C CYS A 97 -9.33 3.99 -18.16
N LEU A 98 -9.21 4.46 -19.41
CA LEU A 98 -9.26 5.89 -19.75
C LEU A 98 -10.53 6.59 -19.24
N LEU A 99 -11.69 5.92 -19.34
CA LEU A 99 -12.96 6.50 -18.90
C LEU A 99 -13.24 6.29 -17.40
N LYS A 100 -12.67 5.25 -16.79
CA LYS A 100 -12.89 4.92 -15.37
C LYS A 100 -11.97 5.71 -14.44
N THR A 101 -10.75 5.99 -14.87
CA THR A 101 -9.73 6.66 -14.03
C THR A 101 -10.20 7.97 -13.40
N PRO A 102 -10.91 8.87 -14.12
CA PRO A 102 -11.40 10.11 -13.52
C PRO A 102 -12.53 9.93 -12.51
N GLU A 103 -13.22 8.78 -12.53
CA GLU A 103 -14.37 8.46 -11.67
C GLU A 103 -13.97 7.64 -10.44
N TYR A 104 -12.73 7.19 -10.37
CA TYR A 104 -12.24 6.35 -9.28
C TYR A 104 -12.22 7.13 -7.96
N ASP A 105 -13.04 6.67 -7.00
CA ASP A 105 -13.16 7.23 -5.66
C ASP A 105 -13.21 6.10 -4.62
N CYS A 106 -12.20 5.23 -4.62
CA CYS A 106 -12.15 4.14 -3.66
C CYS A 106 -12.08 4.66 -2.22
N ASN A 107 -13.06 4.24 -1.43
CA ASN A 107 -13.18 4.58 -0.02
C ASN A 107 -13.86 3.42 0.74
N PRO A 108 -13.70 3.32 2.07
CA PRO A 108 -14.23 2.19 2.82
C PRO A 108 -15.75 2.03 2.77
N ASN A 109 -16.49 3.14 2.59
CA ASN A 109 -17.95 3.08 2.51
C ASN A 109 -18.37 2.39 1.20
N ASP A 110 -17.90 2.86 0.06
CA ASP A 110 -18.28 2.29 -1.23
C ASP A 110 -17.73 0.87 -1.41
N TYR A 111 -16.52 0.63 -0.90
CA TYR A 111 -15.93 -0.70 -0.86
C TYR A 111 -16.77 -1.72 -0.08
N SER A 112 -17.43 -1.29 1.01
CA SER A 112 -18.31 -2.16 1.80
C SER A 112 -19.57 -2.60 1.04
N TRP A 113 -20.00 -1.82 0.05
CA TRP A 113 -21.16 -2.11 -0.79
C TRP A 113 -20.79 -2.93 -2.03
N ASP A 114 -19.68 -2.59 -2.68
CA ASP A 114 -19.18 -3.26 -3.86
C ASP A 114 -17.64 -3.35 -3.84
N PRO A 115 -17.07 -4.52 -3.52
CA PRO A 115 -15.62 -4.69 -3.48
C PRO A 115 -14.89 -4.52 -4.82
N LEU A 116 -15.62 -4.42 -5.95
CA LEU A 116 -15.04 -4.25 -7.29
C LEU A 116 -14.79 -2.80 -7.68
N VAL A 117 -15.25 -1.83 -6.88
CA VAL A 117 -15.03 -0.39 -7.14
C VAL A 117 -13.61 0.06 -6.80
N CYS A 118 -12.87 -0.76 -6.06
CA CYS A 118 -11.51 -0.49 -5.63
C CYS A 118 -10.52 -1.41 -6.34
N GLU A 119 -9.34 -0.87 -6.65
CA GLU A 119 -8.19 -1.69 -7.08
C GLU A 119 -7.87 -2.69 -5.97
N LYS A 120 -7.58 -3.96 -6.30
CA LYS A 120 -7.25 -4.96 -5.28
C LYS A 120 -6.08 -4.51 -4.39
N GLY A 121 -5.09 -3.82 -4.98
CA GLY A 121 -3.91 -3.30 -4.31
C GLY A 121 -4.09 -1.98 -3.56
N ASP A 122 -5.22 -1.27 -3.69
CA ASP A 122 -5.46 0.00 -2.99
C ASP A 122 -5.97 -0.22 -1.55
N LEU A 123 -5.11 -0.77 -0.70
CA LEU A 123 -5.48 -1.16 0.68
C LEU A 123 -5.88 0.06 1.52
N ALA A 124 -5.20 1.20 1.36
CA ALA A 124 -5.56 2.43 2.04
C ALA A 124 -6.93 2.97 1.61
N GLY A 125 -7.27 2.93 0.32
CA GLY A 125 -8.60 3.30 -0.16
C GLY A 125 -9.68 2.38 0.39
N LYS A 126 -9.42 1.07 0.41
CA LYS A 126 -10.37 0.04 0.88
C LYS A 126 -10.60 0.06 2.39
N LEU A 127 -9.52 0.19 3.17
CA LEU A 127 -9.50 -0.13 4.60
C LEU A 127 -9.11 1.06 5.48
N GLY A 128 -8.74 2.20 4.88
CA GLY A 128 -8.25 3.39 5.56
C GLY A 128 -6.72 3.45 5.65
N ASP A 129 -6.22 4.65 5.94
CA ASP A 129 -4.79 4.90 6.15
C ASP A 129 -4.32 4.26 7.49
N PHE A 130 -3.02 3.96 7.60
CA PHE A 130 -2.40 3.67 8.88
C PHE A 130 -2.20 4.96 9.67
N GLU A 131 -3.07 5.21 10.64
CA GLU A 131 -2.96 6.33 11.58
C GLU A 131 -1.95 5.99 12.69
N LEU A 132 -1.02 6.92 12.98
CA LEU A 132 -0.07 6.76 14.07
C LEU A 132 -0.72 7.07 15.41
N ASP A 133 -0.38 6.28 16.43
CA ASP A 133 -0.69 6.60 17.82
C ASP A 133 0.27 7.67 18.39
N GLU A 134 0.06 8.02 19.66
CA GLU A 134 0.89 9.00 20.39
C GLU A 134 2.37 8.59 20.49
N ASN A 135 2.69 7.31 20.30
CA ASN A 135 4.03 6.76 20.31
C ASN A 135 4.62 6.60 18.91
N LYS A 136 3.94 7.10 17.86
CA LYS A 136 4.33 6.92 16.45
C LYS A 136 4.34 5.46 16.01
N GLN A 137 3.39 4.67 16.51
CA GLN A 137 3.24 3.27 16.17
C GLN A 137 1.89 3.01 15.52
N VAL A 138 1.80 1.91 14.77
CA VAL A 138 0.56 1.39 14.18
C VAL A 138 0.33 -0.01 14.73
N TYR A 139 -0.83 -0.20 15.36
CA TYR A 139 -1.37 -1.48 15.76
C TYR A 139 -2.79 -1.58 15.28
N GLY A 140 -3.09 -2.60 14.49
CA GLY A 140 -4.46 -2.77 14.00
C GLY A 140 -4.71 -4.11 13.35
N GLU A 141 -6.00 -4.40 13.19
CA GLU A 141 -6.54 -5.53 12.46
C GLU A 141 -7.59 -5.03 11.49
N TRP A 142 -7.52 -5.51 10.25
CA TRP A 142 -8.46 -5.21 9.18
C TRP A 142 -8.90 -6.50 8.50
N TYR A 143 -10.07 -6.46 7.86
CA TYR A 143 -10.60 -7.58 7.09
C TYR A 143 -10.88 -7.10 5.68
N ASP A 144 -10.31 -7.81 4.72
CA ASP A 144 -10.42 -7.48 3.32
C ASP A 144 -11.16 -8.62 2.58
N PRO A 145 -12.43 -8.42 2.15
CA PRO A 145 -13.17 -9.44 1.42
C PRO A 145 -12.69 -9.66 -0.02
N ASN A 146 -11.90 -8.73 -0.58
CA ASN A 146 -11.39 -8.77 -1.95
C ASN A 146 -9.86 -8.49 -1.96
N TYR A 147 -9.13 -9.14 -1.06
CA TYR A 147 -7.67 -9.19 -1.11
C TYR A 147 -7.23 -10.08 -2.29
N PRO A 148 -6.03 -9.88 -2.89
CA PRO A 148 -5.50 -10.79 -3.88
C PRO A 148 -5.48 -12.25 -3.40
N LEU A 149 -5.91 -13.18 -4.25
CA LEU A 149 -5.89 -14.61 -3.99
C LEU A 149 -4.48 -15.10 -3.67
N PRO A 150 -4.34 -16.19 -2.89
CA PRO A 150 -3.04 -16.81 -2.64
C PRO A 150 -2.27 -17.12 -3.92
N GLU A 151 -2.95 -17.61 -4.96
CA GLU A 151 -2.35 -17.95 -6.26
C GLU A 151 -1.97 -16.73 -7.12
N GLU A 152 -2.52 -15.55 -6.83
CA GLU A 152 -2.14 -14.33 -7.53
C GLU A 152 -0.80 -13.77 -6.99
N ASN A 153 -0.37 -14.14 -5.77
CA ASN A 153 0.88 -13.66 -5.20
C ASN A 153 2.08 -14.03 -6.07
N THR A 154 2.94 -13.05 -6.32
CA THR A 154 4.21 -13.24 -7.03
C THR A 154 5.36 -12.73 -6.17
N PRO A 155 6.60 -13.22 -6.40
CA PRO A 155 7.79 -12.65 -5.79
C PRO A 155 8.04 -11.18 -6.19
N GLU A 156 7.34 -10.69 -7.22
CA GLU A 156 7.46 -9.31 -7.70
C GLU A 156 6.55 -8.34 -6.94
N TRP A 157 5.61 -8.83 -6.13
CA TRP A 157 4.73 -7.94 -5.40
C TRP A 157 5.35 -7.42 -4.13
N ASN A 158 5.01 -6.18 -3.79
CA ASN A 158 5.47 -5.54 -2.58
C ASN A 158 4.38 -4.64 -1.99
N ILE A 159 4.42 -4.47 -0.68
CA ILE A 159 3.64 -3.43 0.00
C ILE A 159 4.49 -2.17 0.08
N ILE A 160 3.93 -1.03 -0.33
CA ILE A 160 4.57 0.29 -0.20
C ILE A 160 3.83 1.12 0.84
N LEU A 161 4.59 1.78 1.71
CA LEU A 161 4.10 2.79 2.63
C LEU A 161 4.39 4.19 2.07
N HIS A 162 3.36 5.03 2.05
CA HIS A 162 3.45 6.42 1.64
C HIS A 162 3.23 7.34 2.84
N ALA A 163 4.17 8.23 3.13
CA ALA A 163 3.95 9.27 4.14
C ALA A 163 2.87 10.24 3.66
N VAL A 164 1.90 10.60 4.51
CA VAL A 164 0.90 11.62 4.15
C VAL A 164 1.30 12.99 4.69
N CYS A 165 1.71 13.88 3.80
CA CYS A 165 2.03 15.28 4.10
C CYS A 165 1.10 16.22 3.31
N GLY A 166 -0.11 16.45 3.83
CA GLY A 166 -1.13 17.22 3.10
C GLY A 166 -1.52 16.51 1.79
N LYS A 167 -1.12 17.08 0.64
CA LYS A 167 -1.36 16.46 -0.69
C LYS A 167 -0.20 15.59 -1.17
N ALA A 168 1.00 15.74 -0.59
CA ALA A 168 2.16 14.93 -0.96
C ALA A 168 2.06 13.55 -0.30
N THR A 169 2.32 12.50 -1.08
CA THR A 169 2.29 11.10 -0.62
C THR A 169 3.51 10.30 -1.08
N PRO A 170 4.74 10.74 -0.73
CA PRO A 170 5.96 10.07 -1.19
C PRO A 170 6.05 8.63 -0.69
N ARG A 171 6.57 7.74 -1.54
CA ARG A 171 6.86 6.33 -1.22
C ARG A 171 8.11 6.27 -0.36
N ILE A 172 7.95 5.93 0.91
CA ILE A 172 9.05 6.01 1.87
C ILE A 172 9.67 4.65 2.18
N ALA A 173 8.86 3.59 2.19
CA ALA A 173 9.29 2.22 2.49
C ALA A 173 8.52 1.23 1.64
N CYS A 174 9.15 0.11 1.33
CA CYS A 174 8.54 -0.96 0.56
C CYS A 174 9.13 -2.30 0.99
N ALA A 175 8.33 -3.36 0.96
CA ALA A 175 8.77 -4.70 1.33
C ALA A 175 8.02 -5.79 0.56
N VAL A 176 8.73 -6.87 0.21
CA VAL A 176 8.16 -8.05 -0.43
C VAL A 176 7.50 -8.96 0.62
N GLY A 177 6.36 -9.55 0.26
CA GLY A 177 5.68 -10.53 1.10
C GLY A 177 6.45 -11.85 1.18
N LYS A 178 6.52 -12.45 2.36
CA LYS A 178 7.06 -13.81 2.56
C LYS A 178 5.96 -14.73 3.05
N LEU A 179 5.89 -15.93 2.45
CA LEU A 179 5.07 -17.00 2.99
C LEU A 179 5.63 -17.41 4.35
N GLY A 180 4.84 -17.24 5.41
CA GLY A 180 5.14 -17.79 6.72
C GLY A 180 4.98 -19.32 6.69
N TYR A 181 6.04 -20.04 7.02
CA TYR A 181 6.03 -21.50 7.22
C TYR A 181 5.93 -21.84 8.70
#